data_AF-A0A3C0T1S4-F1
#
_entry.id   AF-A0A3C0T1S4-F1
#
_cell.length_a   1.000
_cell.length_b   1.000
_cell.length_c   1.000
_cell.angle_alpha   90.00
_cell.angle_beta   90.00
_cell.angle_gamma   90.00
#
_symmetry.space_group_name_H-M   'P 1'
#
loop_
_entity.id
_entity.type
_entity.pdbx_description
1 polymer ?
#
loop_
_entity_poly.entity_id
_entity_poly.type
_entity_poly.pdbx_seq_one_letter_code
_entity_poly.pdbx_strand_id
1 'polypeptide(L)'
;MTRRKMMLSAAGLFTIIAVFFLNSCAPRYELTVTGLSGGSVSIEPSGGAYKEGEVVTLTAIPDSGHSFTGWGNISNFSADNEIGREVEIIMPAENLDISVNFSIPSDGWTFMVYMAGDNSLSNQVYYDLDEIEQGLYDAVQAGNSFLAEDVQVLVLTDRSGSDDTKLFRVLPDSDNTEIVSSVIEYGNYSSSSELNMADPDTLQDFVSYGFAKYPSQYNALVLWNHGGGVKSLDNSELISKEICED
;
A
#
# COMPACT_ATOMS: atom_id res chain seq x y z
N MET A 1 -10.20 9.01 42.30
CA MET A 1 -10.68 8.42 43.56
C MET A 1 -10.81 9.54 44.60
N THR A 2 -12.02 10.02 44.85
CA THR A 2 -12.28 10.99 45.93
C THR A 2 -13.56 10.56 46.63
N ARG A 3 -13.43 9.73 47.68
CA ARG A 3 -14.58 9.30 48.49
C ARG A 3 -14.97 10.45 49.42
N ARG A 4 -16.11 11.10 49.18
CA ARG A 4 -16.72 11.96 50.21
C ARG A 4 -17.42 11.05 51.22
N LYS A 5 -16.93 11.02 52.46
CA LYS A 5 -17.61 10.43 53.61
C LYS A 5 -18.89 11.23 53.88
N MET A 6 -20.05 10.61 53.76
CA MET A 6 -21.29 11.14 54.32
C MET A 6 -21.47 10.52 55.71
N MET A 7 -21.20 11.29 56.78
CA MET A 7 -21.58 10.90 58.14
C MET A 7 -23.01 11.39 58.38
N LEU A 8 -23.96 10.46 58.50
CA LEU A 8 -25.29 10.75 59.01
C LEU A 8 -25.35 10.30 60.48
N SER A 9 -25.68 11.24 61.37
CA SER A 9 -26.03 10.98 62.77
C SER A 9 -27.52 11.25 62.94
N ALA A 10 -28.33 10.22 63.08
CA ALA A 10 -29.68 10.31 63.64
C ALA A 10 -30.14 8.94 64.15
N ALA A 11 -30.63 8.91 65.39
CA ALA A 11 -31.25 7.75 66.01
C ALA A 11 -32.68 7.59 65.47
N GLY A 12 -32.89 6.55 64.66
CA GLY A 12 -34.17 6.15 64.12
C GLY A 12 -33.97 5.00 63.15
N LEU A 13 -34.79 3.96 63.22
CA LEU A 13 -34.75 2.83 62.28
C LEU A 13 -35.12 3.36 60.88
N PHE A 14 -34.12 3.74 60.08
CA PHE A 14 -34.27 3.98 58.65
C PHE A 14 -33.83 2.74 57.90
N THR A 15 -34.75 2.09 57.20
CA THR A 15 -34.40 1.14 56.15
C THR A 15 -33.81 1.93 55.00
N ILE A 16 -32.49 1.96 54.89
CA ILE A 16 -31.80 2.50 53.72
C ILE A 16 -31.96 1.46 52.60
N ILE A 17 -32.90 1.69 51.69
CA ILE A 17 -32.92 0.98 50.41
C ILE A 17 -31.87 1.65 49.53
N ALA A 18 -30.68 1.06 49.48
CA ALA A 18 -29.70 1.41 48.46
C ALA A 18 -30.19 0.84 47.12
N VAL A 19 -30.81 1.68 46.30
CA VAL A 19 -31.06 1.34 44.89
C VAL A 19 -29.72 1.42 44.17
N PHE A 20 -29.02 0.30 44.08
CA PHE A 20 -27.89 0.16 43.19
C PHE A 20 -28.44 0.03 41.77
N PHE A 21 -28.39 1.10 40.98
CA PHE A 21 -28.45 0.94 39.53
C PHE A 21 -27.22 0.12 39.14
N LEU A 22 -27.45 -1.15 38.81
CA LEU A 22 -26.41 -1.97 38.18
C LEU A 22 -25.97 -1.21 36.94
N ASN A 23 -24.69 -0.81 36.92
CA ASN A 23 -24.04 -0.26 35.76
C ASN A 23 -24.32 -1.23 34.60
N SER A 24 -25.08 -0.80 33.62
CA SER A 24 -25.69 -1.67 32.62
C SER A 24 -24.62 -2.46 31.87
N CYS A 25 -24.67 -3.79 31.97
CA CYS A 25 -24.02 -4.67 30.99
C CYS A 25 -24.87 -4.59 29.71
N ALA A 26 -24.73 -3.48 28.97
CA ALA A 26 -25.36 -3.35 27.67
C ALA A 26 -24.76 -4.41 26.74
N PRO A 27 -25.58 -5.14 25.97
CA PRO A 27 -25.07 -6.12 25.01
C PRO A 27 -24.12 -5.42 24.03
N ARG A 28 -23.07 -6.14 23.62
CA ARG A 28 -22.20 -5.77 22.52
C ARG A 28 -22.43 -6.76 21.39
N TYR A 29 -22.40 -6.25 20.17
CA TYR A 29 -22.63 -7.02 18.95
C TYR A 29 -21.35 -7.05 18.15
N GLU A 30 -21.06 -8.19 17.53
CA GLU A 30 -19.85 -8.40 16.74
C GLU A 30 -20.00 -7.78 15.35
N LEU A 31 -18.93 -7.15 14.88
CA LEU A 31 -18.76 -6.67 13.52
C LEU A 31 -17.71 -7.54 12.84
N THR A 32 -18.11 -8.27 11.80
CA THR A 32 -17.20 -9.06 10.97
C THR A 32 -17.04 -8.39 9.62
N VAL A 33 -15.81 -8.29 9.14
CA VAL A 33 -15.50 -7.85 7.78
C VAL A 33 -14.89 -9.02 7.00
N THR A 34 -15.44 -9.29 5.82
CA THR A 34 -15.03 -10.36 4.90
C THR A 34 -14.62 -9.79 3.54
N GLY A 35 -14.01 -10.60 2.67
CA GLY A 35 -13.60 -10.15 1.33
C GLY A 35 -12.26 -9.41 1.26
N LEU A 36 -11.39 -9.63 2.25
CA LEU A 36 -10.06 -8.99 2.36
C LEU A 36 -9.03 -9.47 1.33
N SER A 37 -9.44 -10.17 0.26
CA SER A 37 -8.50 -10.55 -0.80
C SER A 37 -8.18 -9.32 -1.63
N GLY A 38 -6.90 -8.92 -1.68
CA GLY A 38 -6.45 -7.74 -2.43
C GLY A 38 -6.52 -6.43 -1.64
N GLY A 39 -6.62 -6.50 -0.31
CA GLY A 39 -6.58 -5.32 0.54
C GLY A 39 -6.86 -5.63 2.00
N SER A 40 -7.11 -4.58 2.77
CA SER A 40 -7.45 -4.64 4.18
C SER A 40 -8.48 -3.58 4.55
N VAL A 41 -8.99 -3.65 5.79
CA VAL A 41 -9.93 -2.67 6.32
C VAL A 41 -9.43 -2.18 7.67
N SER A 42 -9.28 -0.86 7.80
CA SER A 42 -9.09 -0.20 9.09
C SER A 42 -10.45 0.05 9.74
N ILE A 43 -10.55 -0.15 11.04
CA ILE A 43 -11.79 -0.05 11.82
C ILE A 43 -11.55 0.87 13.01
N GLU A 44 -12.34 1.94 13.13
CA GLU A 44 -12.28 2.89 14.25
C GLU A 44 -13.67 3.18 14.82
N PRO A 45 -13.92 2.99 16.13
CA PRO A 45 -12.99 2.49 17.14
C PRO A 45 -12.58 1.03 16.91
N SER A 46 -11.32 0.68 17.15
CA SER A 46 -10.89 -0.72 17.12
C SER A 46 -11.58 -1.54 18.23
N GLY A 47 -11.92 -2.80 17.96
CA GLY A 47 -12.46 -3.69 19.00
C GLY A 47 -13.37 -4.83 18.51
N GLY A 48 -13.92 -4.73 17.30
CA GLY A 48 -14.67 -5.81 16.66
C GLY A 48 -16.02 -6.14 17.29
N ALA A 49 -16.37 -5.57 18.45
CA ALA A 49 -17.71 -5.64 19.03
C ALA A 49 -18.11 -4.31 19.65
N TYR A 50 -19.34 -3.84 19.42
CA TYR A 50 -19.80 -2.48 19.72
C TYR A 50 -21.19 -2.47 20.34
N LYS A 51 -21.56 -1.38 21.03
CA LYS A 51 -22.95 -1.23 21.53
C LYS A 51 -23.88 -0.82 20.39
N GLU A 52 -25.14 -1.18 20.50
CA GLU A 52 -26.18 -0.62 19.62
C GLU A 52 -26.10 0.91 19.59
N GLY A 53 -26.16 1.50 18.40
CA GLY A 53 -26.08 2.94 18.15
C GLY A 53 -24.66 3.52 18.16
N GLU A 54 -23.63 2.72 18.45
CA GLU A 54 -22.23 3.14 18.35
C GLU A 54 -21.87 3.31 16.86
N VAL A 55 -21.20 4.43 16.54
CA VAL A 55 -20.73 4.71 15.18
C VAL A 55 -19.35 4.10 15.01
N VAL A 56 -19.17 3.33 13.93
CA VAL A 56 -17.89 2.72 13.56
C VAL A 56 -17.55 3.16 12.14
N THR A 57 -16.34 3.68 11.95
CA THR A 57 -15.79 4.06 10.65
C THR A 57 -14.95 2.91 10.11
N LEU A 58 -15.24 2.51 8.88
CA LEU A 58 -14.50 1.50 8.13
C LEU A 58 -13.79 2.17 6.95
N THR A 59 -12.49 1.94 6.82
CA THR A 59 -11.68 2.47 5.72
C THR A 59 -11.04 1.31 4.96
N ALA A 60 -11.41 1.13 3.70
CA ALA A 60 -10.82 0.16 2.79
C ALA A 60 -9.43 0.63 2.31
N ILE A 61 -8.46 -0.27 2.42
CA ILE A 61 -7.06 -0.05 2.04
C ILE A 61 -6.68 -1.14 1.02
N PRO A 62 -6.77 -0.86 -0.29
CA PRO A 62 -6.32 -1.79 -1.32
C PRO A 62 -4.84 -2.11 -1.17
N ASP A 63 -4.48 -3.36 -1.46
CA ASP A 63 -3.09 -3.75 -1.65
C ASP A 63 -2.56 -3.14 -2.96
N SER A 64 -1.23 -3.12 -3.13
CA SER A 64 -0.64 -2.65 -4.39
C SER A 64 -1.17 -3.43 -5.59
N GLY A 65 -1.58 -2.71 -6.64
CA GLY A 65 -2.14 -3.29 -7.87
C GLY A 65 -3.62 -3.67 -7.78
N HIS A 66 -4.27 -3.39 -6.65
CA HIS A 66 -5.71 -3.55 -6.49
C HIS A 66 -6.39 -2.19 -6.29
N SER A 67 -7.66 -2.12 -6.68
CA SER A 67 -8.56 -1.01 -6.38
C SER A 67 -9.73 -1.48 -5.54
N PHE A 68 -10.25 -0.58 -4.72
CA PHE A 68 -11.49 -0.78 -4.02
C PHE A 68 -12.67 -0.71 -5.01
N THR A 69 -13.54 -1.72 -4.99
CA THR A 69 -14.70 -1.80 -5.90
C THR A 69 -16.05 -1.66 -5.21
N GLY A 70 -16.06 -1.69 -3.87
CA GLY A 70 -17.28 -1.46 -3.11
C GLY A 70 -17.36 -2.26 -1.83
N TRP A 71 -18.21 -1.78 -0.94
CA TRP A 71 -18.70 -2.56 0.20
C TRP A 71 -19.84 -3.50 -0.27
N GLY A 72 -20.15 -4.52 0.51
CA GLY A 72 -21.27 -5.43 0.28
C GLY A 72 -21.94 -5.82 1.60
N ASN A 73 -23.13 -6.43 1.53
CA ASN A 73 -24.02 -6.66 2.69
C ASN A 73 -24.39 -5.35 3.43
N ILE A 74 -24.73 -4.32 2.64
CA ILE A 74 -24.92 -2.91 3.01
C ILE A 74 -26.38 -2.63 3.41
N SER A 75 -26.92 -3.25 4.46
CA SER A 75 -28.31 -2.96 4.87
C SER A 75 -28.46 -1.81 5.88
N ASN A 76 -27.37 -1.40 6.56
CA ASN A 76 -27.41 -0.51 7.73
C ASN A 76 -26.59 0.79 7.58
N PHE A 77 -26.42 1.30 6.35
CA PHE A 77 -25.65 2.53 6.11
C PHE A 77 -26.50 3.80 6.29
N SER A 78 -25.85 4.89 6.70
CA SER A 78 -26.46 6.22 6.57
C SER A 78 -26.56 6.57 5.08
N ALA A 79 -27.75 6.98 4.63
CA ALA A 79 -28.14 6.94 3.23
C ALA A 79 -27.51 8.03 2.31
N ASP A 80 -26.43 8.70 2.74
CA ASP A 80 -25.93 9.93 2.10
C ASP A 80 -24.51 9.87 1.52
N ASN A 81 -23.81 8.72 1.57
CA ASN A 81 -22.47 8.61 0.98
C ASN A 81 -22.49 7.96 -0.40
N GLU A 82 -21.93 8.64 -1.40
CA GLU A 82 -21.30 7.95 -2.53
C GLU A 82 -20.36 6.89 -1.93
N ILE A 83 -20.50 5.63 -2.32
CA ILE A 83 -19.78 4.51 -1.70
C ILE A 83 -18.28 4.65 -2.01
N GLY A 84 -17.60 5.44 -1.19
CA GLY A 84 -16.16 5.64 -1.20
C GLY A 84 -15.43 4.59 -0.37
N ARG A 85 -14.11 4.73 -0.31
CA ARG A 85 -13.25 3.85 0.49
C ARG A 85 -13.52 3.94 1.98
N GLU A 86 -14.16 5.01 2.45
CA GLU A 86 -14.54 5.19 3.84
C GLU A 86 -16.04 5.17 4.01
N VAL A 87 -16.49 4.51 5.07
CA VAL A 87 -17.91 4.40 5.36
C VAL A 87 -18.19 4.30 6.86
N GLU A 88 -19.23 5.00 7.31
CA GLU A 88 -19.69 4.94 8.70
C GLU A 88 -20.89 4.01 8.82
N ILE A 89 -20.84 3.14 9.82
CA ILE A 89 -21.95 2.27 10.21
C ILE A 89 -22.45 2.64 11.60
N ILE A 90 -23.76 2.57 11.79
CA ILE A 90 -24.38 2.64 13.12
C ILE A 90 -24.65 1.19 13.54
N MET A 91 -24.00 0.74 14.61
CA MET A 91 -24.11 -0.65 15.03
C MET A 91 -25.56 -1.01 15.40
N PRO A 92 -26.16 -2.05 14.80
CA PRO A 92 -27.52 -2.46 15.13
C PRO A 92 -27.57 -3.27 16.43
N ALA A 93 -28.79 -3.64 16.86
CA ALA A 93 -29.02 -4.53 17.99
C ALA A 93 -28.78 -6.02 17.66
N GLU A 94 -27.85 -6.32 16.75
CA GLU A 94 -27.49 -7.66 16.30
C GLU A 94 -26.07 -7.68 15.70
N ASN A 95 -25.48 -8.87 15.55
CA ASN A 95 -24.19 -9.00 14.88
C ASN A 95 -24.30 -8.58 13.41
N LEU A 96 -23.26 -7.94 12.90
CA LEU A 96 -23.22 -7.37 11.55
C LEU A 96 -22.07 -7.96 10.76
N ASP A 97 -22.37 -8.51 9.59
CA ASP A 97 -21.39 -9.03 8.64
C ASP A 97 -21.35 -8.14 7.40
N ILE A 98 -20.20 -7.49 7.18
CA ILE A 98 -19.94 -6.63 6.01
C ILE A 98 -18.93 -7.34 5.11
N SER A 99 -19.07 -7.14 3.80
CA SER A 99 -18.02 -7.51 2.85
C SER A 99 -17.37 -6.27 2.25
N VAL A 100 -16.08 -6.37 1.96
CA VAL A 100 -15.33 -5.42 1.14
C VAL A 100 -14.89 -6.14 -0.13
N ASN A 101 -14.80 -5.43 -1.24
CA ASN A 101 -14.36 -5.99 -2.50
C ASN A 101 -13.19 -5.18 -3.06
N PHE A 102 -12.14 -5.89 -3.42
CA PHE A 102 -11.00 -5.36 -4.17
C PHE A 102 -10.83 -6.15 -5.46
N SER A 103 -10.30 -5.50 -6.49
CA SER A 103 -9.96 -6.17 -7.75
C SER A 103 -8.75 -5.52 -8.39
N ILE A 104 -8.04 -6.30 -9.21
CA ILE A 104 -7.07 -5.74 -10.16
C ILE A 104 -7.86 -4.91 -11.20
N PRO A 105 -7.50 -3.65 -11.46
CA PRO A 105 -8.15 -2.83 -12.48
C PRO A 105 -8.07 -3.47 -13.87
N SER A 106 -9.18 -3.44 -14.62
CA SER A 106 -9.26 -4.08 -15.95
C SER A 106 -8.42 -3.39 -17.04
N ASP A 107 -7.96 -2.18 -16.75
CA ASP A 107 -7.09 -1.35 -17.56
C ASP A 107 -5.77 -1.01 -16.85
N GLY A 108 -5.50 -1.67 -15.71
CA GLY A 108 -4.34 -1.39 -14.89
C GLY A 108 -3.02 -1.88 -15.50
N TRP A 109 -1.95 -1.12 -15.30
CA TRP A 109 -0.60 -1.38 -15.79
C TRP A 109 0.42 -1.53 -14.67
N THR A 110 1.38 -2.43 -14.86
CA THR A 110 2.67 -2.40 -14.14
C THR A 110 3.80 -2.22 -15.14
N PHE A 111 4.51 -1.10 -15.03
CA PHE A 111 5.77 -0.83 -15.72
C PHE A 111 6.92 -1.27 -14.82
N MET A 112 7.78 -2.13 -15.37
CA MET A 112 9.01 -2.58 -14.75
C MET A 112 10.16 -2.01 -15.57
N VAL A 113 10.91 -1.08 -15.01
CA VAL A 113 12.06 -0.43 -15.65
C VAL A 113 13.33 -0.99 -15.03
N TYR A 114 14.17 -1.57 -15.87
CA TYR A 114 15.41 -2.21 -15.48
C TYR A 114 16.58 -1.38 -16.00
N MET A 115 17.20 -0.62 -15.10
CA MET A 115 18.26 0.35 -15.42
C MET A 115 19.62 -0.21 -15.02
N ALA A 116 20.35 -0.74 -16.00
CA ALA A 116 21.73 -1.20 -15.81
C ALA A 116 22.69 -0.01 -16.02
N GLY A 117 22.94 0.73 -14.94
CA GLY A 117 23.70 1.98 -14.97
C GLY A 117 25.09 1.92 -14.35
N ASP A 118 25.61 0.75 -13.99
CA ASP A 118 27.02 0.56 -13.56
C ASP A 118 27.98 0.68 -14.75
N ASN A 119 27.93 1.84 -15.43
CA ASN A 119 28.73 2.20 -16.60
C ASN A 119 28.72 3.74 -16.77
N SER A 120 29.06 4.23 -17.96
CA SER A 120 29.06 5.67 -18.28
C SER A 120 27.70 6.38 -18.15
N LEU A 121 26.57 5.64 -18.03
CA LEU A 121 25.24 6.18 -17.76
C LEU A 121 24.88 6.30 -16.27
N SER A 122 25.80 5.99 -15.35
CA SER A 122 25.53 6.01 -13.91
C SER A 122 24.90 7.31 -13.39
N ASN A 123 25.24 8.46 -13.99
CA ASN A 123 24.66 9.74 -13.61
C ASN A 123 23.28 9.97 -14.24
N GLN A 124 22.99 9.33 -15.36
CA GLN A 124 21.71 9.42 -16.08
C GLN A 124 20.60 8.65 -15.36
N VAL A 125 20.95 7.63 -14.56
CA VAL A 125 19.96 6.87 -13.78
C VAL A 125 19.03 7.77 -12.95
N TYR A 126 19.57 8.77 -12.26
CA TYR A 126 18.73 9.66 -11.44
C TYR A 126 18.00 10.71 -12.27
N TYR A 127 18.63 11.26 -13.32
CA TYR A 127 17.93 12.19 -14.21
C TYR A 127 16.72 11.53 -14.88
N ASP A 128 16.87 10.29 -15.35
CA ASP A 128 15.76 9.58 -16.00
C ASP A 128 14.73 9.09 -14.97
N LEU A 129 15.13 8.84 -13.72
CA LEU A 129 14.19 8.53 -12.64
C LEU A 129 13.36 9.77 -12.26
N ASP A 130 13.98 10.95 -12.14
CA ASP A 130 13.29 12.24 -11.95
C ASP A 130 12.30 12.50 -13.10
N GLU A 131 12.69 12.20 -14.35
CA GLU A 131 11.79 12.35 -15.51
C GLU A 131 10.57 11.41 -15.45
N ILE A 132 10.72 10.19 -14.92
CA ILE A 132 9.59 9.28 -14.67
C ILE A 132 8.68 9.83 -13.57
N GLU A 133 9.23 10.35 -12.47
CA GLU A 133 8.45 10.98 -11.39
C GLU A 133 7.64 12.18 -11.90
N GLN A 134 8.28 13.06 -12.68
CA GLN A 134 7.63 14.22 -13.31
C GLN A 134 6.54 13.80 -14.30
N GLY A 135 6.79 12.77 -15.12
CA GLY A 135 5.79 12.24 -16.05
C GLY A 135 4.54 11.70 -15.34
N LEU A 136 4.74 11.02 -14.21
CA LEU A 136 3.63 10.59 -13.35
C LEU A 136 2.90 11.79 -12.73
N TYR A 137 3.62 12.80 -12.25
CA TYR A 137 3.03 14.03 -11.75
C TYR A 137 2.15 14.72 -12.78
N ASP A 138 2.65 14.92 -14.00
CA ASP A 138 1.92 15.55 -15.09
C ASP A 138 0.65 14.76 -15.45
N ALA A 139 0.73 13.43 -15.43
CA ALA A 139 -0.44 12.57 -15.65
C ALA A 139 -1.50 12.74 -14.55
N VAL A 140 -1.10 12.87 -13.28
CA VAL A 140 -2.04 13.20 -12.18
C VAL A 140 -2.68 14.57 -12.41
N GLN A 141 -1.89 15.59 -12.76
CA GLN A 141 -2.41 16.94 -13.03
C GLN A 141 -3.35 17.00 -14.23
N ALA A 142 -3.18 16.09 -15.19
CA ALA A 142 -4.09 15.93 -16.33
C ALA A 142 -5.42 15.24 -15.96
N GLY A 143 -5.63 14.86 -14.69
CA GLY A 143 -6.86 14.24 -14.20
C GLY A 143 -6.83 12.72 -14.11
N ASN A 144 -5.66 12.08 -14.25
CA ASN A 144 -5.51 10.64 -14.02
C ASN A 144 -5.27 10.40 -12.52
N SER A 145 -6.34 10.54 -11.73
CA SER A 145 -6.29 10.59 -10.26
C SER A 145 -5.83 9.30 -9.55
N PHE A 146 -5.62 8.21 -10.27
CA PHE A 146 -5.45 6.87 -9.69
C PHE A 146 -4.13 6.18 -10.07
N LEU A 147 -3.07 6.92 -10.42
CA LEU A 147 -1.82 6.27 -10.85
C LEU A 147 -1.31 5.22 -9.86
N ALA A 148 -1.43 5.40 -8.54
CA ALA A 148 -1.00 4.37 -7.59
C ALA A 148 -1.87 3.09 -7.54
N GLU A 149 -3.11 3.13 -8.01
CA GLU A 149 -4.03 1.97 -8.03
C GLU A 149 -4.07 1.32 -9.43
N ASP A 150 -4.04 2.16 -10.48
CA ASP A 150 -4.17 1.73 -11.87
C ASP A 150 -2.83 1.63 -12.61
N VAL A 151 -1.78 2.35 -12.20
CA VAL A 151 -0.48 2.41 -12.92
C VAL A 151 0.71 2.32 -11.96
N GLN A 152 1.24 1.11 -11.79
CA GLN A 152 2.43 0.90 -10.99
C GLN A 152 3.69 1.08 -11.81
N VAL A 153 4.67 1.81 -11.27
CA VAL A 153 6.00 1.94 -11.88
C VAL A 153 7.05 1.47 -10.88
N LEU A 154 7.71 0.37 -11.23
CA LEU A 154 8.81 -0.22 -10.48
C LEU A 154 10.10 0.03 -11.26
N VAL A 155 11.10 0.61 -10.60
CA VAL A 155 12.41 0.87 -11.24
C VAL A 155 13.50 0.19 -10.43
N LEU A 156 14.12 -0.85 -10.99
CA LEU A 156 15.32 -1.44 -10.45
C LEU A 156 16.53 -0.76 -11.11
N THR A 157 17.35 -0.14 -10.29
CA THR A 157 18.54 0.60 -10.70
C THR A 157 19.78 -0.04 -10.11
N ASP A 158 20.89 0.08 -10.82
CA ASP A 158 22.24 -0.19 -10.33
C ASP A 158 23.15 0.89 -10.93
N ARG A 159 23.90 1.59 -10.08
CA ARG A 159 24.75 2.71 -10.51
C ARG A 159 26.21 2.31 -10.39
N SER A 160 27.10 3.22 -10.77
CA SER A 160 28.53 3.00 -10.55
C SER A 160 28.88 3.15 -9.08
N GLY A 161 29.30 2.08 -8.43
CA GLY A 161 29.63 2.14 -7.01
C GLY A 161 29.57 0.79 -6.32
N SER A 162 29.18 0.82 -5.06
CA SER A 162 28.90 -0.36 -4.26
C SER A 162 27.64 -0.08 -3.44
N ASP A 163 26.76 -1.06 -3.31
CA ASP A 163 25.49 -0.98 -2.56
C ASP A 163 24.53 0.10 -3.06
N ASP A 164 24.56 0.37 -4.36
CA ASP A 164 23.69 1.33 -5.05
C ASP A 164 22.61 0.67 -5.90
N THR A 165 22.51 -0.66 -5.89
CA THR A 165 21.33 -1.35 -6.39
C THR A 165 20.10 -0.98 -5.56
N LYS A 166 19.08 -0.40 -6.19
CA LYS A 166 17.85 0.03 -5.52
C LYS A 166 16.63 -0.28 -6.37
N LEU A 167 15.60 -0.84 -5.73
CA LEU A 167 14.26 -0.92 -6.29
C LEU A 167 13.42 0.23 -5.76
N PHE A 168 12.90 1.05 -6.66
CA PHE A 168 11.96 2.12 -6.34
C PHE A 168 10.54 1.72 -6.73
N ARG A 169 9.57 2.06 -5.87
CA ARG A 169 8.20 2.28 -6.31
C ARG A 169 8.07 3.75 -6.61
N VAL A 170 7.99 4.07 -7.89
CA VAL A 170 8.03 5.46 -8.32
C VAL A 170 6.68 6.10 -8.10
N LEU A 171 6.69 7.25 -7.44
CA LEU A 171 5.52 8.05 -7.14
C LEU A 171 5.57 9.38 -7.93
N PRO A 172 4.40 9.99 -8.19
CA PRO A 172 4.37 11.32 -8.78
C PRO A 172 5.14 12.33 -7.93
N ASP A 173 6.13 13.00 -8.51
CA ASP A 173 6.81 14.14 -7.94
C ASP A 173 7.05 15.22 -8.99
N SER A 174 6.92 16.48 -8.57
CA SER A 174 7.20 17.65 -9.40
C SER A 174 8.57 18.27 -9.12
N ASP A 175 9.22 17.87 -8.03
CA ASP A 175 10.62 18.21 -7.81
C ASP A 175 11.48 17.32 -8.71
N ASN A 176 12.39 17.93 -9.46
CA ASN A 176 13.31 17.23 -10.35
C ASN A 176 14.76 17.33 -9.87
N THR A 177 14.92 17.54 -8.56
CA THR A 177 16.22 17.68 -7.90
C THR A 177 16.45 16.65 -6.80
N GLU A 178 15.39 15.95 -6.37
CA GLU A 178 15.46 14.92 -5.33
C GLU A 178 14.53 13.75 -5.66
N ILE A 179 15.07 12.52 -5.60
CA ILE A 179 14.27 11.30 -5.70
C ILE A 179 13.52 11.08 -4.38
N VAL A 180 12.23 11.37 -4.36
CA VAL A 180 11.38 11.19 -3.16
C VAL A 180 10.74 9.79 -3.10
N SER A 181 10.78 9.04 -4.20
CA SER A 181 10.23 7.70 -4.27
C SER A 181 10.84 6.74 -3.25
N SER A 182 9.97 5.95 -2.63
CA SER A 182 10.38 4.99 -1.60
C SER A 182 11.19 3.85 -2.21
N VAL A 183 12.36 3.58 -1.63
CA VAL A 183 13.10 2.34 -1.86
C VAL A 183 12.34 1.19 -1.22
N ILE A 184 12.05 0.16 -2.00
CA ILE A 184 11.37 -1.06 -1.55
C ILE A 184 12.44 -2.11 -1.24
N GLU A 185 12.23 -2.86 -0.16
CA GLU A 185 13.00 -4.08 0.06
C GLU A 185 12.75 -5.08 -1.08
N TYR A 186 13.84 -5.43 -1.76
CA TYR A 186 13.84 -6.30 -2.93
C TYR A 186 14.81 -7.47 -2.68
N GLY A 187 14.27 -8.69 -2.71
CA GLY A 187 15.01 -9.93 -2.43
C GLY A 187 15.51 -10.08 -0.98
N ASN A 188 16.15 -11.21 -0.69
CA ASN A 188 16.93 -11.44 0.55
C ASN A 188 18.37 -10.92 0.39
N TYR A 189 18.51 -9.81 -0.33
CA TYR A 189 19.81 -9.21 -0.58
C TYR A 189 20.14 -8.38 0.66
N SER A 190 21.12 -8.85 1.43
CA SER A 190 21.75 -8.05 2.50
C SER A 190 22.08 -6.68 1.91
N SER A 191 22.06 -5.63 2.73
CA SER A 191 22.43 -4.25 2.37
C SER A 191 23.90 -4.08 1.93
N SER A 192 24.49 -5.13 1.36
CA SER A 192 25.89 -5.34 0.97
C SER A 192 26.01 -6.20 -0.31
N SER A 193 24.92 -6.45 -1.06
CA SER A 193 24.95 -7.28 -2.28
C SER A 193 24.37 -6.52 -3.47
N GLU A 194 25.22 -5.69 -4.05
CA GLU A 194 25.10 -5.11 -5.38
C GLU A 194 24.81 -6.22 -6.41
N LEU A 195 23.73 -6.05 -7.19
CA LEU A 195 23.29 -7.05 -8.16
C LEU A 195 24.11 -6.97 -9.44
N ASN A 196 24.30 -8.10 -10.10
CA ASN A 196 24.80 -8.09 -11.47
C ASN A 196 23.60 -7.85 -12.41
N MET A 197 23.53 -6.67 -13.02
CA MET A 197 22.42 -6.35 -13.92
C MET A 197 22.54 -6.99 -15.31
N ALA A 198 23.70 -7.58 -15.64
CA ALA A 198 23.88 -8.42 -16.82
C ALA A 198 23.50 -9.89 -16.57
N ASP A 199 23.26 -10.29 -15.32
CA ASP A 199 22.83 -11.64 -14.97
C ASP A 199 21.35 -11.83 -15.35
N PRO A 200 21.01 -12.78 -16.23
CA PRO A 200 19.62 -13.06 -16.60
C PRO A 200 18.75 -13.47 -15.41
N ASP A 201 19.32 -14.04 -14.35
CA ASP A 201 18.58 -14.41 -13.14
C ASP A 201 18.14 -13.15 -12.37
N THR A 202 18.96 -12.09 -12.32
CA THR A 202 18.58 -10.79 -11.75
C THR A 202 17.36 -10.20 -12.45
N LEU A 203 17.35 -10.22 -13.78
CA LEU A 203 16.23 -9.72 -14.57
C LEU A 203 14.97 -10.58 -14.36
N GLN A 204 15.14 -11.92 -14.34
CA GLN A 204 14.03 -12.84 -14.12
C GLN A 204 13.40 -12.64 -12.74
N ASP A 205 14.21 -12.49 -11.70
CA ASP A 205 13.76 -12.24 -10.34
C ASP A 205 12.98 -10.93 -10.26
N PHE A 206 13.45 -9.88 -10.94
CA PHE A 206 12.80 -8.58 -10.93
C PHE A 206 11.41 -8.63 -11.57
N VAL A 207 11.32 -9.25 -12.75
CA VAL A 207 10.05 -9.43 -13.44
C VAL A 207 9.09 -10.30 -12.63
N SER A 208 9.59 -11.38 -12.04
CA SER A 208 8.79 -12.28 -11.20
C SER A 208 8.28 -11.57 -9.93
N TYR A 209 9.11 -10.73 -9.32
CA TYR A 209 8.73 -9.90 -8.18
C TYR A 209 7.62 -8.91 -8.56
N GLY A 210 7.75 -8.22 -9.69
CA GLY A 210 6.73 -7.30 -10.21
C GLY A 210 5.36 -7.98 -10.36
N PHE A 211 5.31 -9.12 -11.05
CA PHE A 211 4.06 -9.88 -11.21
C PHE A 211 3.45 -10.36 -9.89
N ALA A 212 4.29 -10.75 -8.93
CA ALA A 212 3.82 -11.30 -7.66
C ALA A 212 3.37 -10.24 -6.67
N LYS A 213 4.01 -9.07 -6.65
CA LYS A 213 3.78 -8.01 -5.64
C LYS A 213 2.95 -6.84 -6.16
N TYR A 214 2.96 -6.61 -7.46
CA TYR A 214 2.27 -5.50 -8.13
C TYR A 214 1.46 -6.05 -9.32
N PRO A 215 0.46 -6.92 -9.05
CA PRO A 215 -0.32 -7.54 -10.11
C PRO A 215 -1.13 -6.48 -10.87
N SER A 216 -1.30 -6.70 -12.16
CA SER A 216 -2.00 -5.79 -13.07
C SER A 216 -2.52 -6.56 -14.28
N GLN A 217 -3.48 -5.97 -15.01
CA GLN A 217 -4.00 -6.55 -16.23
C GLN A 217 -2.93 -6.53 -17.35
N TYR A 218 -2.15 -5.46 -17.42
CA TYR A 218 -1.14 -5.24 -18.44
C TYR A 218 0.22 -4.97 -17.81
N ASN A 219 1.27 -5.49 -18.44
CA ASN A 219 2.62 -5.33 -17.92
C ASN A 219 3.54 -4.87 -19.05
N ALA A 220 4.48 -3.99 -18.72
CA ALA A 220 5.54 -3.55 -19.62
C ALA A 220 6.89 -3.73 -18.93
N LEU A 221 7.86 -4.24 -19.68
CA LEU A 221 9.26 -4.29 -19.27
C LEU A 221 10.05 -3.31 -20.14
N VAL A 222 10.75 -2.38 -19.50
CA VAL A 222 11.65 -1.42 -20.14
C VAL A 222 13.07 -1.79 -19.75
N LEU A 223 13.90 -2.11 -20.74
CA LEU A 223 15.32 -2.34 -20.53
C LEU A 223 16.06 -1.05 -20.90
N TRP A 224 16.77 -0.49 -19.93
CA TRP A 224 17.48 0.76 -20.06
C TRP A 224 18.98 0.52 -19.90
N ASN A 225 19.73 0.91 -20.93
CA ASN A 225 21.19 0.98 -20.94
C ASN A 225 21.64 1.67 -22.25
N HIS A 226 22.96 1.81 -22.43
CA HIS A 226 23.61 1.92 -23.73
C HIS A 226 23.13 0.81 -24.68
N GLY A 227 22.92 1.16 -25.96
CA GLY A 227 22.35 0.25 -26.95
C GLY A 227 23.41 -0.44 -27.81
N GLY A 228 23.77 -1.70 -27.49
CA GLY A 228 24.57 -2.58 -28.36
C GLY A 228 23.74 -3.46 -29.31
N GLY A 229 22.44 -3.61 -29.02
CA GLY A 229 21.55 -4.56 -29.68
C GLY A 229 21.86 -6.02 -29.30
N VAL A 230 21.46 -6.98 -30.14
CA VAL A 230 21.66 -8.42 -29.90
C VAL A 230 23.06 -8.93 -30.30
N LYS A 231 24.05 -8.04 -30.42
CA LYS A 231 25.40 -8.43 -30.82
C LYS A 231 26.03 -9.24 -29.69
N SER A 232 26.75 -10.31 -30.05
CA SER A 232 27.44 -11.16 -29.09
C SER A 232 28.41 -10.31 -28.28
N LEU A 233 28.26 -10.35 -26.96
CA LEU A 233 29.32 -9.97 -26.05
C LEU A 233 30.52 -10.90 -26.32
N ASP A 234 31.71 -10.35 -26.41
CA ASP A 234 32.91 -11.18 -26.47
C ASP A 234 33.17 -11.73 -25.05
N ASN A 235 33.74 -12.94 -24.92
CA ASN A 235 33.80 -13.64 -23.62
C ASN A 235 34.57 -12.89 -22.50
N SER A 236 35.25 -11.78 -22.82
CA SER A 236 35.88 -10.87 -21.86
C SER A 236 34.92 -9.93 -21.13
N GLU A 237 33.69 -9.76 -21.60
CA GLU A 237 32.66 -8.85 -21.04
C GLU A 237 31.73 -9.54 -20.03
N LEU A 238 31.83 -10.86 -19.85
CA LEU A 238 30.99 -11.64 -18.93
C LEU A 238 31.29 -11.43 -17.43
N ILE A 239 32.17 -10.48 -17.09
CA ILE A 239 32.61 -10.18 -15.72
C ILE A 239 32.17 -8.77 -15.27
N SER A 240 31.67 -7.93 -16.18
CA SER A 240 31.13 -6.62 -15.79
C SER A 240 29.64 -6.72 -15.44
N LYS A 241 29.20 -5.89 -14.50
CA LYS A 241 27.80 -5.82 -14.05
C LYS A 241 26.90 -5.03 -15.02
N GLU A 242 27.48 -4.56 -16.10
CA GLU A 242 26.86 -3.73 -17.13
C GLU A 242 26.42 -4.58 -18.33
N ILE A 243 25.43 -4.10 -19.08
CA ILE A 243 24.89 -4.83 -20.23
C ILE A 243 25.67 -4.57 -21.52
N CYS A 244 26.30 -3.40 -21.70
CA CYS A 244 27.08 -2.99 -22.88
C CYS A 244 28.00 -1.79 -22.55
N GLU A 245 29.20 -1.74 -23.13
CA GLU A 245 30.09 -0.55 -23.23
C GLU A 245 30.01 0.07 -24.65
N ASP A 246 30.21 1.39 -24.76
CA ASP A 246 30.38 2.13 -26.03
C ASP A 246 31.83 2.08 -26.55
#